data_AF-A0A6V7LSE5-F1
#
_entry.id   AF-A0A6V7LSE5-F1
#
_cell.length_a   1.000
_cell.length_b   1.000
_cell.length_c   1.000
_cell.angle_alpha   90.00
_cell.angle_beta   90.00
_cell.angle_gamma   90.00
#
_symmetry.space_group_name_H-M   'P 1'
#
loop_
_entity.id
_entity.type
_entity.pdbx_description
1 polymer ?
#
loop_
_entity_poly.entity_id
_entity_poly.type
_entity_poly.pdbx_seq_one_letter_code
_entity_poly.pdbx_strand_id
1 'polypeptide(L)'
;LMENMTSLEVRTPGSGPDIGGWIEAGIPGGSLLNQNERYFWFHHSDGDSMTVESKKALDIATALFAVTSYVVADIDYNFPRHTPSN
;
A
#
# COMPACT_ATOMS: atom_id res chain seq x y z
N LEU A 1 18.03 -0.80 9.03
CA LEU A 1 18.49 -0.61 7.63
C LEU A 1 17.25 -0.59 6.74
N MET A 2 16.57 0.55 6.62
CA MET A 2 15.67 0.90 5.51
C MET A 2 15.61 2.42 5.39
N GLU A 3 16.48 2.98 4.53
CA GLU A 3 16.34 4.32 3.99
C GLU A 3 16.83 4.33 2.53
N ASN A 4 15.92 4.56 1.59
CA ASN A 4 15.80 5.78 0.79
C ASN A 4 14.43 5.67 0.11
N MET A 5 13.47 6.55 0.41
CA MET A 5 12.17 6.47 -0.27
C MET A 5 12.31 7.00 -1.69
N THR A 6 12.09 6.12 -2.66
CA THR A 6 12.06 6.44 -4.09
C THR A 6 11.00 7.49 -4.41
N SER A 7 11.09 8.07 -5.61
CA SER A 7 10.01 8.84 -6.20
C SER A 7 8.69 8.09 -6.06
N LEU A 8 7.61 8.79 -5.72
CA LEU A 8 6.26 8.21 -5.73
C LEU A 8 5.92 7.83 -7.17
N GLU A 9 5.90 6.53 -7.44
CA GLU A 9 5.47 5.96 -8.71
C GLU A 9 4.09 5.34 -8.56
N VAL A 10 3.20 5.63 -9.51
CA VAL A 10 1.91 4.94 -9.61
C VAL A 10 2.07 3.79 -10.60
N ARG A 11 1.74 2.58 -10.18
CA ARG A 11 1.77 1.38 -11.03
C ARG A 11 0.37 0.77 -11.11
N THR A 12 0.02 0.26 -12.28
CA THR A 12 -1.25 -0.40 -12.56
C THR A 12 -1.02 -1.71 -13.31
N PRO A 13 -1.78 -2.78 -13.03
CA PRO A 13 -2.89 -2.86 -12.07
C PRO A 13 -2.41 -2.86 -10.61
N GLY A 14 -3.21 -2.28 -9.72
CA GLY A 14 -3.01 -2.39 -8.27
C GLY A 14 -3.54 -3.72 -7.72
N SER A 15 -2.98 -4.19 -6.61
CA SER A 15 -3.44 -5.39 -5.91
C SER A 15 -3.13 -5.30 -4.42
N GLY A 16 -3.73 -6.17 -3.61
CA GLY A 16 -3.39 -6.34 -2.20
C GLY A 16 -4.15 -7.53 -1.61
N PRO A 17 -3.55 -8.27 -0.66
CA PRO A 17 -4.12 -9.53 -0.17
C PRO A 17 -5.51 -9.33 0.45
N ASP A 18 -5.72 -8.26 1.22
CA ASP A 18 -6.99 -8.00 1.91
C ASP A 18 -8.01 -7.24 1.04
N ILE A 19 -7.58 -6.68 -0.09
CA ILE A 19 -8.43 -5.88 -0.99
C ILE A 19 -8.72 -6.57 -2.33
N GLY A 20 -8.14 -7.74 -2.58
CA GLY A 20 -8.26 -8.47 -3.85
C GLY A 20 -9.71 -8.70 -4.27
N GLY A 21 -10.54 -9.24 -3.37
CA GLY A 21 -11.96 -9.49 -3.66
C GLY A 21 -12.77 -8.22 -3.94
N TRP A 22 -12.41 -7.08 -3.33
CA TRP A 22 -13.06 -5.80 -3.63
C TRP A 22 -12.68 -5.31 -5.02
N ILE A 23 -11.39 -5.40 -5.37
CA ILE A 23 -10.88 -5.06 -6.69
C ILE A 23 -11.55 -5.93 -7.75
N GLU A 24 -11.59 -7.25 -7.56
CA GLU A 24 -12.26 -8.20 -8.46
C GLU A 24 -13.76 -7.90 -8.62
N ALA A 25 -14.42 -7.38 -7.58
CA ALA A 25 -15.81 -6.92 -7.61
C ALA A 25 -15.99 -5.54 -8.26
N GLY A 26 -14.96 -4.96 -8.87
CA GLY A 26 -15.02 -3.68 -9.56
C GLY A 26 -14.80 -2.45 -8.67
N ILE A 27 -14.48 -2.63 -7.38
CA ILE A 27 -14.18 -1.52 -6.47
C ILE A 27 -12.74 -1.04 -6.69
N PRO A 28 -12.50 0.26 -6.92
CA PRO A 28 -11.15 0.78 -7.10
C PRO A 28 -10.32 0.57 -5.85
N GLY A 29 -9.14 -0.03 -6.01
CA GLY A 29 -8.23 -0.33 -4.93
C GLY A 29 -6.78 -0.02 -5.31
N GLY A 30 -5.96 0.20 -4.28
CA GLY A 30 -4.55 0.47 -4.41
C GLY A 30 -3.82 0.10 -3.12
N SER A 31 -2.57 -0.29 -3.26
CA SER A 31 -1.69 -0.64 -2.13
C SER A 31 -0.38 0.10 -2.24
N LEU A 32 0.30 0.28 -1.10
CA LEU A 32 1.64 0.82 -1.08
C LEU A 32 2.63 -0.25 -1.55
N LEU A 33 3.28 -0.01 -2.70
CA LEU A 33 4.43 -0.80 -3.14
C LEU A 33 5.68 -0.24 -2.48
N ASN A 34 6.15 -0.91 -1.42
CA ASN A 34 7.38 -0.55 -0.71
C ASN A 34 8.60 -1.33 -1.25
N GLN A 35 9.80 -0.95 -0.79
CA GLN A 35 11.05 -1.67 -1.03
C GLN A 35 11.10 -2.91 -0.13
N ASN A 36 10.52 -4.01 -0.61
CA ASN A 36 10.30 -5.23 0.17
C ASN A 36 11.31 -6.35 -0.13
N GLU A 37 12.48 -6.05 -0.70
CA GLU A 37 13.44 -7.06 -1.15
C GLU A 37 13.95 -7.95 0.00
N ARG A 38 13.90 -7.46 1.23
CA ARG A 38 14.28 -8.20 2.46
C ARG A 38 13.10 -8.65 3.30
N TYR A 39 11.86 -8.41 2.87
CA TYR A 39 10.66 -8.72 3.65
C TYR A 39 10.64 -10.19 4.09
N PHE A 40 10.87 -11.11 3.13
CA PHE A 40 10.87 -12.55 3.38
C PHE A 40 12.09 -13.08 4.14
N TRP A 41 13.06 -12.24 4.49
CA TRP A 41 14.14 -12.65 5.38
C TRP A 41 13.69 -12.72 6.83
N PHE A 42 12.65 -11.96 7.19
CA PHE A 42 12.14 -11.83 8.56
C PHE A 42 10.69 -12.29 8.71
N HIS A 43 9.88 -12.18 7.65
CA HIS A 43 8.47 -12.59 7.65
C HIS A 43 8.26 -14.01 8.21
N HIS A 44 7.38 -14.14 9.20
CA HIS A 44 7.07 -15.40 9.89
C HIS A 44 8.29 -16.06 10.56
N SER A 45 9.21 -15.27 11.10
CA SER A 45 10.34 -15.74 11.92
C SER A 45 10.45 -14.94 13.22
N ASP A 46 11.25 -15.43 14.17
CA ASP A 46 11.58 -14.68 15.40
C ASP A 46 12.31 -13.34 15.13
N GLY A 47 12.83 -13.16 13.91
CA GLY A 47 13.44 -11.91 13.46
C GLY A 47 12.45 -10.81 13.12
N ASP A 48 11.16 -11.12 12.97
CA ASP A 48 10.08 -10.14 12.77
C ASP A 48 9.83 -9.35 14.07
N SER A 49 10.60 -8.26 14.22
CA SER A 49 10.63 -7.47 15.45
C SER A 49 10.84 -5.99 15.14
N MET A 50 10.59 -5.13 16.13
CA MET A 50 10.78 -3.68 15.99
C MET A 50 12.22 -3.26 15.61
N THR A 51 13.20 -4.17 15.74
CA THR A 51 14.60 -3.88 15.39
C THR A 51 14.86 -3.84 13.88
N VAL A 52 14.00 -4.47 13.06
CA VAL A 52 14.14 -4.48 11.60
C VAL A 52 13.36 -3.36 10.91
N GLU A 53 12.50 -2.65 11.65
CA GLU A 53 11.64 -1.59 11.15
C GLU A 53 12.37 -0.23 11.06
N SER A 54 11.92 0.64 10.15
CA SER A 54 12.46 2.00 10.00
C SER A 54 11.42 3.04 10.43
N LYS A 55 11.71 3.77 11.51
CA LYS A 55 10.85 4.85 11.98
C LYS A 55 10.53 5.85 10.86
N LYS A 56 11.51 6.24 10.05
CA LYS A 56 11.30 7.19 8.95
C LYS A 56 10.36 6.63 7.88
N ALA A 57 10.50 5.34 7.52
CA ALA A 57 9.61 4.70 6.57
C ALA A 57 8.17 4.65 7.11
N LEU A 58 7.99 4.33 8.40
CA LEU A 58 6.69 4.36 9.08
C LEU A 58 6.06 5.76 9.08
N ASP A 59 6.83 6.80 9.41
CA ASP A 59 6.35 8.17 9.44
C ASP A 59 5.84 8.60 8.05
N ILE A 60 6.57 8.25 6.99
CA ILE A 60 6.19 8.63 5.62
C ILE A 60 5.01 7.78 5.12
N ALA A 61 4.97 6.47 5.38
CA ALA A 61 3.81 5.64 5.04
C ALA A 61 2.54 6.16 5.74
N THR A 62 2.66 6.58 7.00
CA THR A 62 1.58 7.21 7.76
C THR A 62 1.13 8.51 7.11
N ALA A 63 2.06 9.39 6.74
CA ALA A 63 1.74 10.64 6.06
C ALA A 63 1.05 10.41 4.70
N LEU A 64 1.53 9.42 3.92
CA LEU A 64 0.93 9.03 2.65
C LEU A 64 -0.52 8.61 2.83
N PHE A 65 -0.79 7.61 3.69
CA PHE A 65 -2.15 7.13 3.91
C PHE A 65 -3.06 8.19 4.52
N ALA A 66 -2.56 9.03 5.43
CA ALA A 66 -3.35 10.13 5.99
C ALA A 66 -3.81 11.12 4.90
N VAL A 67 -2.89 11.57 4.04
CA VAL A 67 -3.21 12.49 2.95
C VAL A 67 -4.11 11.82 1.90
N THR A 68 -3.81 10.58 1.51
CA THR A 68 -4.64 9.83 0.55
C THR A 68 -6.06 9.65 1.09
N SER A 69 -6.23 9.21 2.33
CA SER A 69 -7.55 9.04 2.95
C SER A 69 -8.30 10.36 3.08
N TYR A 70 -7.63 11.44 3.46
CA TYR A 70 -8.23 12.76 3.54
C TYR A 70 -8.75 13.21 2.18
N VAL A 71 -7.91 13.15 1.15
CA VAL A 71 -8.31 13.54 -0.22
C VAL A 71 -9.46 12.66 -0.68
N VAL A 72 -9.32 11.32 -0.63
CA VAL A 72 -10.36 10.38 -1.06
C VAL A 72 -11.71 10.61 -0.37
N ALA A 73 -11.71 11.02 0.89
CA ALA A 73 -12.94 11.33 1.63
C ALA A 73 -13.61 12.65 1.19
N ASP A 74 -12.85 13.57 0.60
CA ASP A 74 -13.29 14.92 0.24
C ASP A 74 -13.54 15.13 -1.28
N ILE A 75 -13.18 14.15 -2.13
CA ILE A 75 -13.45 14.23 -3.58
C ILE A 75 -14.95 14.13 -3.87
N ASP A 76 -15.42 14.92 -4.83
CA ASP A 76 -16.84 15.04 -5.20
C ASP A 76 -17.27 14.12 -6.37
N TYR A 77 -16.35 13.29 -6.87
CA TYR A 77 -16.59 12.33 -7.95
C TYR A 77 -16.33 10.89 -7.51
N ASN A 78 -16.96 9.93 -8.20
CA ASN A 78 -16.70 8.52 -7.97
C ASN A 78 -15.50 8.05 -8.80
N PHE A 79 -14.64 7.23 -8.21
CA PHE A 79 -13.59 6.56 -8.97
C PHE A 79 -14.18 5.61 -10.04
N PRO A 80 -13.55 5.50 -11.22
CA PRO A 80 -13.99 4.59 -12.27
C PRO A 80 -14.01 3.13 -11.80
N ARG A 81 -15.13 2.44 -12.00
CA ARG A 81 -15.29 1.01 -11.68
C ARG A 81 -15.17 0.18 -12.95
N HIS A 82 -14.72 -1.07 -12.82
CA HIS A 82 -14.75 -2.04 -13.91
C HIS A 82 -15.81 -3.12 -13.65
N THR A 83 -16.19 -3.84 -14.71
CA THR A 83 -17.10 -4.98 -14.57
C THR A 83 -16.41 -6.07 -13.75
N PRO A 84 -17.09 -6.64 -12.74
CA PRO A 84 -16.52 -7.74 -11.96
C PRO A 84 -16.02 -8.88 -12.85
N SER A 85 -14.86 -9.45 -12.52
CA SER A 85 -14.42 -10.70 -13.13
C SER A 85 -15.25 -11.85 -12.56
N ASN A 86 -15.95 -12.59 -13.44
CA ASN A 86 -16.72 -13.79 -13.08
C ASN A 86 -15.82 -14.92 -12.58
#